data_AF-A0A817V4J5-F1
#
_entry.id   AF-A0A817V4J5-F1
#
_cell.length_a   1.000
_cell.length_b   1.000
_cell.length_c   1.000
_cell.angle_alpha   90.00
_cell.angle_beta   90.00
_cell.angle_gamma   90.00
#
_symmetry.space_group_name_H-M   'P 1'
#
loop_
_entity.id
_entity.type
_entity.pdbx_description
1 polymer ?
#
loop_
_entity_poly.entity_id
_entity_poly.type
_entity_poly.pdbx_seq_one_letter_code
_entity_poly.pdbx_strand_id
1 'polypeptide(L)'
;MQCQVCYENKNIPYKCPKCRIKYCSVACYQKHKSSETCFEKTLESKSTVEASIAQTQLPIELGDDEESDRLPTNVLERINQSNEVLELLKNRHLRTMIKALDRSINSADDMQKAMMEPIFAQFVDQLLMIVENKNT
;
A
#
# COMPACT_ATOMS: atom_id res chain seq x y z
N MET A 1 -20.83 18.71 7.53
CA MET A 1 -20.46 17.74 6.48
C MET A 1 -20.41 18.52 5.17
N GLN A 2 -19.28 18.57 4.45
CA GLN A 2 -19.13 19.33 3.20
C GLN A 2 -18.80 18.43 1.99
N CYS A 3 -19.14 18.89 0.78
CA CYS A 3 -18.84 18.19 -0.47
C CYS A 3 -17.35 17.86 -0.55
N GLN A 4 -16.98 16.61 -0.81
CA GLN A 4 -15.59 16.16 -0.90
C GLN A 4 -14.96 16.42 -2.28
N VAL A 5 -15.70 17.08 -3.18
CA VAL A 5 -15.23 17.47 -4.52
C VAL A 5 -14.93 18.96 -4.56
N CYS A 6 -15.91 19.81 -4.22
CA CYS A 6 -15.72 21.27 -4.24
C CYS A 6 -15.41 21.88 -2.88
N TYR A 7 -15.61 21.18 -1.77
CA TYR A 7 -15.41 21.68 -0.39
C TYR A 7 -16.22 22.93 0.01
N GLU A 8 -16.98 23.54 -0.90
CA GLU A 8 -17.74 24.77 -0.66
C GLU A 8 -19.17 24.50 -0.18
N ASN A 9 -19.83 23.48 -0.73
CA ASN A 9 -21.24 23.23 -0.45
C ASN A 9 -21.43 22.26 0.74
N LYS A 10 -22.28 22.66 1.69
CA LYS A 10 -22.64 21.88 2.88
C LYS A 10 -23.89 21.00 2.68
N ASN A 11 -24.64 21.22 1.61
CA ASN A 11 -25.74 20.35 1.21
C ASN A 11 -25.21 19.19 0.36
N ILE A 12 -25.28 17.97 0.89
CA ILE A 12 -24.72 16.76 0.25
C ILE A 12 -25.82 15.69 0.14
N PRO A 13 -26.65 15.74 -0.91
CA PRO A 13 -27.70 14.74 -1.09
C PRO A 13 -27.15 13.40 -1.59
N TYR A 14 -25.97 13.40 -2.20
CA TYR A 14 -25.52 12.31 -3.07
C TYR A 14 -24.21 11.67 -2.63
N LYS A 15 -24.06 10.38 -2.98
CA LYS A 15 -22.86 9.57 -2.71
C LYS A 15 -22.50 8.76 -3.95
N CYS A 16 -21.21 8.70 -4.26
CA CYS A 16 -20.73 7.90 -5.39
C CYS A 16 -20.83 6.40 -5.08
N PRO A 17 -21.39 5.55 -5.96
CA PRO A 17 -21.51 4.11 -5.69
C PRO A 17 -20.15 3.38 -5.66
N LYS A 18 -19.14 3.88 -6.37
CA LYS A 18 -17.81 3.25 -6.48
C LYS A 18 -16.91 3.52 -5.27
N CYS A 19 -16.70 4.79 -4.96
CA CYS A 19 -15.74 5.23 -3.94
C CYS A 19 -16.41 5.79 -2.67
N ARG A 20 -17.75 5.80 -2.61
CA ARG A 20 -18.57 6.31 -1.50
C ARG A 20 -18.31 7.77 -1.08
N ILE A 21 -17.60 8.56 -1.89
CA ILE A 21 -17.40 9.99 -1.59
C ILE A 21 -18.73 10.75 -1.67
N LYS A 22 -18.82 11.76 -0.82
CA LYS A 22 -19.99 12.63 -0.65
C LYS A 22 -19.88 13.85 -1.58
N TYR A 23 -20.90 14.12 -2.40
CA TYR A 23 -20.91 15.26 -3.31
C TYR A 23 -22.26 16.00 -3.34
N CYS A 24 -22.24 17.25 -3.80
CA CYS A 24 -23.41 18.13 -3.74
C CYS A 24 -24.22 18.21 -5.04
N SER A 25 -23.64 17.92 -6.21
CA SER A 25 -24.31 18.07 -7.51
C SER A 25 -23.73 17.17 -8.60
N VAL A 26 -24.45 17.05 -9.71
CA VAL A 26 -24.01 16.29 -10.90
C VAL A 26 -22.70 16.85 -11.47
N ALA A 27 -22.49 18.17 -11.42
CA ALA A 27 -21.23 18.79 -11.82
C ALA A 27 -20.05 18.31 -10.97
N CYS A 28 -20.25 18.15 -9.65
CA CYS A 28 -19.24 17.56 -8.76
C CYS A 28 -19.04 16.06 -9.02
N TYR A 29 -20.10 15.33 -9.38
CA TYR A 29 -19.98 13.92 -9.76
C TYR A 29 -19.14 13.74 -11.03
N GLN A 30 -19.36 14.57 -12.05
CA GLN A 30 -18.58 14.51 -13.29
C GLN A 30 -17.12 14.87 -13.05
N LYS A 31 -16.85 15.97 -12.32
CA LYS A 31 -15.47 16.32 -11.91
C LYS A 31 -14.78 15.19 -11.15
N HIS A 32 -15.51 14.54 -10.24
CA HIS A 32 -14.99 13.40 -9.50
C HIS A 32 -14.76 12.17 -10.39
N LYS A 33 -15.69 11.84 -11.30
CA LYS A 33 -15.59 10.69 -12.21
C LYS A 33 -14.46 10.87 -13.22
N SER A 34 -14.22 12.10 -13.67
CA SER A 34 -13.11 12.45 -14.56
C SER A 34 -11.77 12.58 -13.82
N SER A 35 -11.77 12.77 -12.50
CA SER A 35 -10.56 12.64 -11.71
C SER A 35 -10.25 11.16 -11.53
N GLU A 36 -9.00 10.76 -11.74
CA GLU A 36 -8.51 9.38 -11.55
C GLU A 36 -8.51 8.94 -10.07
N THR A 37 -9.38 9.50 -9.23
CA THR A 37 -9.52 9.20 -7.80
C THR A 37 -10.82 8.43 -7.49
N CYS A 38 -11.62 8.12 -8.51
CA CYS A 38 -12.84 7.34 -8.41
C CYS A 38 -12.57 5.82 -8.44
N PHE A 39 -11.79 5.33 -7.47
CA PHE A 39 -11.54 3.90 -7.29
C PHE A 39 -12.48 3.26 -6.26
N GLU A 40 -12.69 1.96 -6.37
CA GLU A 40 -13.49 1.19 -5.41
C GLU A 40 -12.93 1.39 -4.00
N LYS A 41 -13.72 2.00 -3.11
CA LYS A 41 -13.33 2.06 -1.70
C LYS A 41 -13.63 0.72 -1.07
N THR A 42 -12.62 -0.16 -1.03
CA THR A 42 -12.53 -1.13 0.05
C THR A 42 -12.46 -0.32 1.36
N LEU A 43 -13.43 -0.58 2.22
CA LEU A 43 -13.76 0.23 3.38
C LEU A 43 -12.63 0.22 4.41
N GLU A 44 -11.69 1.17 4.33
CA GLU A 44 -10.87 1.54 5.49
C GLU A 44 -11.43 2.83 6.11
N SER A 45 -12.30 2.64 7.11
CA SER A 45 -12.62 3.68 8.10
C SER A 45 -11.91 3.30 9.41
N LYS A 46 -11.05 4.22 9.84
CA LYS A 46 -10.10 4.13 10.93
C LYS A 46 -10.77 4.09 12.32
N SER A 47 -10.08 3.44 13.25
CA SER A 47 -10.21 3.45 14.71
C SER A 47 -11.24 2.49 15.32
N THR A 48 -10.75 1.40 15.91
CA THR A 48 -10.57 1.33 17.37
C THR A 48 -9.40 0.37 17.64
N VAL A 49 -8.61 0.72 18.65
CA VAL A 49 -7.61 -0.15 19.28
C VAL A 49 -8.24 -1.47 19.75
N GLU A 50 -7.38 -2.45 20.00
CA GLU A 50 -7.64 -3.73 20.69
C GLU A 50 -7.76 -4.97 19.80
N ALA A 51 -6.67 -5.75 19.85
CA ALA A 51 -6.57 -7.19 19.75
C ALA A 51 -7.54 -7.92 18.80
N SER A 52 -7.02 -8.34 17.64
CA SER A 52 -7.19 -9.72 17.16
C SER A 52 -6.24 -10.00 16.00
N ILE A 53 -5.42 -11.02 16.21
CA ILE A 53 -4.69 -11.75 15.19
C ILE A 53 -5.75 -12.44 14.34
N ALA A 54 -6.00 -11.94 13.13
CA ALA A 54 -6.87 -12.62 12.17
C ALA A 54 -6.26 -12.47 10.77
N GLN A 55 -5.62 -13.56 10.39
CA GLN A 55 -5.20 -13.95 9.05
C GLN A 55 -6.18 -13.44 7.99
N THR A 56 -5.68 -12.68 7.02
CA THR A 56 -6.34 -12.53 5.71
C THR A 56 -5.27 -12.80 4.67
N GLN A 57 -5.00 -14.10 4.48
CA GLN A 57 -4.39 -14.59 3.25
C GLN A 57 -5.43 -14.37 2.16
N LEU A 58 -5.22 -13.37 1.30
CA LEU A 58 -5.80 -13.40 -0.03
C LEU A 58 -5.04 -14.48 -0.81
N PRO A 59 -5.69 -15.49 -1.39
CA PRO A 59 -5.04 -16.37 -2.35
C PRO A 59 -4.66 -15.53 -3.57
N ILE A 60 -3.40 -15.17 -3.66
CA ILE A 60 -2.83 -14.63 -4.89
C ILE A 60 -2.57 -15.86 -5.76
N GLU A 61 -3.51 -16.17 -6.65
CA GLU A 61 -3.34 -17.18 -7.70
C GLU A 61 -2.37 -16.60 -8.74
N LEU A 62 -1.08 -16.68 -8.41
CA LEU A 62 0.03 -16.50 -9.33
C LEU A 62 0.33 -17.88 -9.93
N GLY A 63 0.56 -17.95 -11.23
CA GLY A 63 0.86 -19.22 -11.91
C GLY A 63 2.09 -19.91 -11.33
N ASP A 64 2.21 -21.22 -11.57
CA ASP A 64 3.28 -22.13 -11.10
C ASP A 64 4.73 -21.62 -11.24
N ASP A 65 4.99 -20.61 -12.08
CA ASP A 65 6.32 -20.05 -12.34
C ASP A 65 6.78 -19.03 -11.26
N GLU A 66 5.86 -18.43 -10.49
CA GLU A 66 6.17 -17.39 -9.49
C GLU A 66 6.40 -17.95 -8.06
N GLU A 67 6.32 -19.26 -7.85
CA GLU A 67 6.52 -19.86 -6.53
C GLU A 67 7.99 -19.84 -6.09
N SER A 68 8.94 -19.86 -7.04
CA SER A 68 10.37 -19.85 -6.74
C SER A 68 10.90 -18.49 -6.26
N ASP A 69 10.26 -17.39 -6.64
CA ASP A 69 10.66 -16.03 -6.22
C ASP A 69 10.06 -15.63 -4.86
N ARG A 70 9.18 -16.46 -4.30
CA ARG A 70 8.58 -16.21 -2.98
C ARG A 70 9.55 -16.58 -1.87
N LEU A 71 9.79 -15.63 -0.96
CA LEU A 71 10.58 -15.89 0.24
C LEU A 71 9.85 -16.87 1.17
N PRO A 72 10.52 -17.95 1.64
CA PRO A 72 9.91 -18.89 2.58
C PRO A 72 9.68 -18.20 3.93
N THR A 73 8.68 -18.68 4.68
CA THR A 73 8.29 -18.12 5.99
C THR A 73 9.46 -18.00 6.96
N ASN A 74 10.38 -18.96 6.95
CA ASN A 74 11.56 -18.94 7.81
C ASN A 74 12.58 -17.82 7.45
N VAL A 75 12.56 -17.27 6.22
CA VAL A 75 13.33 -16.07 5.85
C VAL A 75 12.60 -14.81 6.33
N LEU A 76 11.28 -14.77 6.19
CA LEU A 76 10.46 -13.66 6.70
C LEU A 76 10.58 -13.49 8.22
N GLU A 77 10.67 -14.58 8.97
CA GLU A 77 10.93 -14.52 10.42
C GLU A 77 12.29 -13.91 10.75
N ARG A 78 13.33 -14.24 9.98
CA ARG A 78 14.68 -13.65 10.16
C ARG A 78 14.69 -12.15 9.85
N ILE A 79 13.97 -11.75 8.81
CA ILE A 79 13.77 -10.33 8.49
C ILE A 79 13.10 -9.61 9.66
N ASN A 80 12.07 -10.22 10.26
CA ASN A 80 11.37 -9.66 11.42
C ASN A 80 12.23 -9.61 12.71
N GLN A 81 13.23 -10.48 12.84
CA GLN A 81 14.17 -10.48 13.97
C GLN A 81 15.34 -9.50 13.77
N SER A 82 15.58 -9.04 12.54
CA SER A 82 16.67 -8.11 12.25
C SER A 82 16.33 -6.70 12.75
N ASN A 83 17.07 -6.26 13.77
CA ASN A 83 16.93 -4.90 14.29
C ASN A 83 17.24 -3.86 13.21
N GLU A 84 18.21 -4.08 12.32
CA GLU A 84 18.59 -3.12 11.28
C GLU A 84 17.45 -2.85 10.30
N VAL A 85 16.75 -3.90 9.87
CA VAL A 85 15.57 -3.77 9.00
C VAL A 85 14.43 -3.07 9.74
N LEU A 86 14.19 -3.44 11.00
CA LEU A 86 13.16 -2.79 11.82
C LEU A 86 13.46 -1.31 12.07
N GLU A 87 14.72 -0.95 12.27
CA GLU A 87 15.18 0.43 12.44
C GLU A 87 14.92 1.26 11.18
N LEU A 88 15.26 0.71 10.01
CA LEU A 88 14.96 1.35 8.71
C LEU A 88 13.45 1.52 8.52
N LEU A 89 12.66 0.51 8.89
CA LEU A 89 11.20 0.57 8.84
C LEU A 89 10.59 1.57 9.83
N LYS A 90 11.29 2.06 10.86
CA LYS A 90 10.79 3.18 11.68
C LYS A 90 10.62 4.45 10.84
N ASN A 91 11.34 4.57 9.72
CA ASN A 91 11.22 5.73 8.84
C ASN A 91 9.87 5.74 8.11
N ARG A 92 9.08 6.81 8.34
CA ARG A 92 7.76 6.99 7.72
C ARG A 92 7.84 7.09 6.19
N HIS A 93 8.90 7.69 5.65
CA HIS A 93 9.07 7.86 4.21
C HIS A 93 9.26 6.49 3.53
N LEU A 94 10.16 5.66 4.07
CA LEU A 94 10.39 4.30 3.59
C LEU A 94 9.10 3.47 3.58
N ARG A 95 8.33 3.47 4.67
CA ARG A 95 7.04 2.77 4.75
C ARG A 95 6.02 3.27 3.74
N THR A 96 6.07 4.55 3.39
CA THR A 96 5.16 5.13 2.39
C THR A 96 5.55 4.67 1.00
N MET A 97 6.86 4.64 0.69
CA MET A 97 7.36 4.11 -0.58
C MET A 97 7.02 2.63 -0.76
N ILE A 98 7.31 1.78 0.24
CA ILE A 98 6.98 0.34 0.17
C ILE A 98 5.48 0.12 -0.09
N LYS A 99 4.60 0.88 0.58
CA LYS A 99 3.16 0.80 0.35
C LYS A 99 2.71 1.34 -1.02
N ALA A 100 3.45 2.28 -1.58
CA ALA A 100 3.20 2.79 -2.92
C ALA A 100 3.60 1.76 -3.98
N LEU A 101 4.75 1.09 -3.79
CA LEU A 101 5.21 -0.01 -4.65
C LEU A 101 4.24 -1.20 -4.64
N ASP A 102 3.78 -1.62 -3.45
CA ASP A 102 2.81 -2.71 -3.26
C ASP A 102 1.48 -2.45 -4.01
N ARG A 103 1.14 -1.18 -4.21
CA ARG A 103 -0.10 -0.76 -4.86
C ARG A 103 0.12 -0.26 -6.29
N SER A 104 1.36 -0.23 -6.79
CA SER A 104 1.67 0.31 -8.11
C SER A 104 1.29 -0.68 -9.20
N ILE A 105 0.59 -0.16 -10.21
CA ILE A 105 0.25 -0.87 -11.44
C ILE A 105 1.48 -0.94 -12.37
N ASN A 106 2.42 0.00 -12.23
CA ASN A 106 3.63 0.09 -13.04
C ASN A 106 4.87 -0.23 -12.21
N SER A 107 4.92 -1.47 -11.72
CA SER A 107 5.90 -1.96 -10.75
C SER A 107 7.36 -1.70 -11.15
N ALA A 108 7.69 -1.77 -12.44
CA ALA A 108 9.06 -1.56 -12.93
C ALA A 108 9.56 -0.10 -12.79
N ASP A 109 8.76 0.90 -13.18
CA ASP A 109 9.16 2.31 -13.12
C ASP A 109 9.17 2.84 -11.68
N ASP A 110 8.18 2.44 -10.89
CA ASP A 110 8.09 2.76 -9.47
C ASP A 110 9.23 2.09 -8.68
N MET A 111 9.58 0.83 -9.00
CA MET A 111 10.74 0.16 -8.40
C MET A 111 12.04 0.88 -8.73
N GLN A 112 12.23 1.31 -9.99
CA GLN A 112 13.43 2.05 -10.39
C GLN A 112 13.54 3.38 -9.62
N LYS A 113 12.44 4.12 -9.49
CA LYS A 113 12.38 5.37 -8.70
C LYS A 113 12.69 5.11 -7.23
N ALA A 114 12.14 4.04 -6.65
CA ALA A 114 12.43 3.67 -5.28
C ALA A 114 13.91 3.31 -5.11
N MET A 115 14.53 2.60 -6.06
CA MET A 115 15.97 2.30 -6.03
C MET A 115 16.88 3.54 -6.08
N MET A 116 16.40 4.68 -6.60
CA MET A 116 17.17 5.93 -6.56
C MET A 116 17.23 6.54 -5.16
N GLU A 117 16.31 6.18 -4.27
CA GLU A 117 16.27 6.69 -2.91
C GLU A 117 17.27 5.91 -2.02
N PRO A 118 18.25 6.58 -1.39
CA PRO A 118 19.31 5.90 -0.66
C PRO A 118 18.78 5.07 0.52
N ILE A 119 17.68 5.51 1.14
CA ILE A 119 17.05 4.78 2.24
C ILE A 119 16.36 3.49 1.79
N PHE A 120 15.81 3.48 0.57
CA PHE A 120 15.20 2.28 0.02
C PHE A 120 16.27 1.32 -0.49
N ALA A 121 17.31 1.82 -1.15
CA ALA A 121 18.47 1.02 -1.53
C ALA A 121 19.12 0.34 -0.31
N GLN A 122 19.33 1.08 0.79
CA GLN A 122 19.84 0.53 2.04
C GLN A 122 18.90 -0.53 2.64
N PHE A 123 17.59 -0.30 2.58
CA PHE A 123 16.61 -1.27 3.04
C PHE A 123 16.65 -2.58 2.23
N VAL A 124 16.72 -2.47 0.90
CA VAL A 124 16.81 -3.64 0.01
C VAL A 124 18.13 -4.39 0.23
N ASP A 125 19.24 -3.68 0.38
CA ASP A 125 20.55 -4.27 0.69
C ASP A 125 20.50 -5.10 1.99
N GLN A 126 19.87 -4.55 3.05
CA GLN A 126 19.67 -5.27 4.30
C GLN A 126 18.75 -6.49 4.17
N LEU A 127 17.71 -6.41 3.33
CA LEU A 127 16.87 -7.58 3.04
C LEU A 127 17.66 -8.65 2.29
N LEU A 128 18.42 -8.28 1.26
CA LEU A 128 19.25 -9.18 0.48
C LEU A 128 20.31 -9.85 1.35
N MET A 129 20.99 -9.10 2.22
CA MET A 129 21.94 -9.67 3.18
C MET A 129 21.33 -10.77 4.04
N ILE A 130 20.06 -10.65 4.44
CA ILE A 130 19.36 -11.66 5.25
C ILE A 130 18.95 -12.86 4.39
N VAL A 131 18.45 -12.60 3.18
CA VAL A 131 18.03 -13.63 2.23
C VAL A 131 19.23 -14.49 1.79
N GLU A 132 20.35 -13.84 1.44
CA GLU A 132 21.57 -14.46 0.92
C GLU A 132 22.43 -15.14 2.01
N ASN A 133 22.36 -14.69 3.28
CA ASN A 133 23.01 -15.36 4.44
C ASN A 133 22.43 -16.75 4.79
N LYS A 134 21.82 -17.45 3.84
CA LYS A 134 21.37 -18.84 3.94
C LYS A 134 21.95 -19.74 2.85
N ASN A 135 22.76 -19.20 1.93
CA ASN A 135 23.41 -19.99 0.89
C ASN A 135 24.84 -20.43 1.25
N THR A 136 25.18 -20.50 2.54
CA THR A 136 26.42 -21.11 3.05
C THR A 136 26.10 -21.96 4.26
#